data_AF-A0A660TR64-F1
#
_entry.id   AF-A0A660TR64-F1
#
_cell.length_a   1.000
_cell.length_b   1.000
_cell.length_c   1.000
_cell.angle_alpha   90.00
_cell.angle_beta   90.00
_cell.angle_gamma   90.00
#
_symmetry.space_group_name_H-M   'P 1'
#
loop_
_entity.id
_entity.type
_entity.pdbx_description
1 polymer ?
#
loop_
_entity_poly.entity_id
_entity_poly.type
_entity_poly.pdbx_seq_one_letter_code
_entity_poly.pdbx_strand_id
1 'polypeptide(L)'
;MDSSFTEKVIKKAKELQKRIVLPEAEDERVVSAASKAIEDGLVSEIILVGNPDGIKKIAEKNGVILKNVRIIDHLKEGKIDEYSKIFFEIR
;
A
#
# COMPACT_ATOMS: atom_id res chain seq x y z
N MET A 1 28.80 -0.16 17.36
CA MET A 1 27.55 -0.91 17.61
C MET A 1 27.04 -1.37 16.27
N ASP A 2 26.89 -2.68 16.08
CA ASP A 2 26.25 -3.19 14.88
C ASP A 2 24.80 -2.70 14.83
N SER A 3 24.44 -2.10 13.70
CA SER A 3 23.06 -1.66 13.43
C SER A 3 22.12 -2.87 13.48
N SER A 4 20.97 -2.70 14.12
CA SER A 4 20.00 -3.79 14.31
C SER A 4 19.52 -4.37 12.97
N PHE A 5 19.03 -5.61 12.95
CA PHE A 5 18.48 -6.21 11.73
C PHE A 5 17.41 -5.31 11.09
N THR A 6 16.53 -4.74 11.92
CA THR A 6 15.46 -3.84 11.49
C THR A 6 16.00 -2.56 10.84
N GLU A 7 17.03 -1.94 11.42
CA GLU A 7 17.67 -0.76 10.83
C GLU A 7 18.28 -1.06 9.45
N LYS A 8 18.92 -2.22 9.29
CA LYS A 8 19.47 -2.65 7.99
C LYS A 8 18.37 -2.82 6.94
N VAL A 9 17.23 -3.40 7.31
CA VAL A 9 16.06 -3.56 6.42
C VAL A 9 15.46 -2.19 6.05
N ILE A 10 15.26 -1.31 7.02
CA ILE A 10 14.72 0.04 6.81
C ILE A 10 15.64 0.84 5.88
N LYS A 11 16.95 0.80 6.10
CA LYS A 11 17.93 1.47 5.24
C LYS A 11 17.82 0.98 3.80
N LYS A 12 17.76 -0.33 3.60
CA LYS A 12 17.63 -0.91 2.26
C LYS A 12 16.30 -0.57 1.58
N ALA A 13 15.20 -0.51 2.35
CA ALA A 13 13.91 -0.06 1.82
C ALA A 13 13.99 1.39 1.31
N LYS A 14 14.55 2.30 2.12
CA LYS A 14 14.79 3.70 1.74
C LYS A 14 15.67 3.85 0.50
N GLU A 15 16.69 3.00 0.32
CA GLU A 15 17.53 3.03 -0.88
C GLU A 15 16.78 2.53 -2.12
N LEU A 16 15.96 1.49 -1.98
CA LEU A 16 15.28 0.85 -3.11
C LEU A 16 14.02 1.58 -3.58
N GLN A 17 13.39 2.39 -2.71
CA GLN A 17 12.21 3.20 -3.03
C GLN A 17 11.14 2.42 -3.81
N LYS A 18 10.82 1.20 -3.36
CA LYS A 18 9.88 0.32 -4.08
C LYS A 18 8.44 0.83 -3.95
N ARG A 19 7.60 0.41 -4.90
CA ARG A 19 6.14 0.48 -4.83
C ARG A 19 5.63 -0.72 -4.03
N ILE A 20 4.67 -0.50 -3.13
CA ILE A 20 4.01 -1.56 -2.37
C ILE A 20 2.50 -1.55 -2.66
N VAL A 21 1.91 -2.72 -2.85
CA VAL A 21 0.47 -2.92 -2.95
C VAL A 21 -0.03 -3.57 -1.65
N LEU A 22 -1.07 -2.99 -1.05
CA LEU A 22 -1.67 -3.45 0.20
C LEU A 22 -3.17 -3.74 -0.06
N PRO A 23 -3.56 -5.02 -0.17
CA PRO A 23 -4.93 -5.41 -0.51
C PRO A 23 -5.91 -5.40 0.67
N GLU A 24 -5.40 -5.25 1.89
CA GLU A 24 -6.17 -5.33 3.15
C GLU A 24 -6.57 -3.93 3.64
N ALA A 25 -6.98 -3.04 2.73
CA ALA A 25 -7.21 -1.63 3.04
C ALA A 25 -8.45 -1.34 3.92
N GLU A 26 -9.16 -2.38 4.37
CA GLU A 26 -10.25 -2.30 5.36
C GLU A 26 -9.74 -2.35 6.81
N ASP A 27 -8.46 -2.70 7.01
CA ASP A 27 -7.81 -2.70 8.33
C ASP A 27 -7.16 -1.33 8.61
N GLU A 28 -7.57 -0.68 9.71
CA GLU A 28 -7.05 0.62 10.12
C GLU A 28 -5.54 0.64 10.38
N ARG A 29 -4.96 -0.50 10.79
CA ARG A 29 -3.52 -0.64 11.00
C ARG A 29 -2.77 -0.58 9.68
N VAL A 30 -3.34 -1.15 8.62
CA VAL A 30 -2.79 -1.13 7.27
C VAL A 30 -2.82 0.29 6.70
N VAL A 31 -3.96 0.98 6.83
CA VAL A 31 -4.13 2.37 6.38
C VAL A 31 -3.15 3.31 7.09
N SER A 32 -2.99 3.15 8.41
CA SER A 32 -2.05 3.93 9.21
C SER A 32 -0.59 3.64 8.85
N ALA A 33 -0.23 2.37 8.70
CA ALA A 33 1.12 1.96 8.31
C ALA A 33 1.49 2.44 6.91
N ALA A 34 0.53 2.44 5.97
CA ALA A 34 0.72 2.96 4.63
C ALA A 34 1.12 4.43 4.64
N SER A 35 0.33 5.28 5.32
CA SER A 35 0.64 6.70 5.45
C SER A 35 2.02 6.93 6.05
N LYS A 36 2.33 6.22 7.15
CA LYS A 36 3.61 6.35 7.83
C LYS A 36 4.79 5.92 6.96
N ALA A 37 4.66 4.83 6.21
CA ALA A 37 5.74 4.33 5.36
C ALA A 37 6.09 5.31 4.22
N ILE A 38 5.10 6.01 3.66
CA ILE A 38 5.32 7.09 2.68
C ILE A 38 5.94 8.32 3.35
N GLU A 39 5.43 8.73 4.52
CA GLU A 39 5.93 9.89 5.26
C GLU A 39 7.39 9.72 5.70
N ASP A 40 7.75 8.53 6.19
CA ASP A 40 9.10 8.16 6.59
C ASP A 40 10.06 7.97 5.39
N GLY A 41 9.55 8.10 4.16
CA GLY A 41 10.29 7.95 2.91
C GLY A 41 10.80 6.52 2.69
N LEU A 42 10.12 5.50 3.23
CA LEU A 42 10.52 4.10 3.07
C LEU A 42 10.27 3.57 1.66
N VAL A 43 9.28 4.14 0.99
CA VAL A 43 8.76 3.69 -0.30
C VAL A 43 8.40 4.90 -1.14
N SER A 44 8.46 4.74 -2.46
CA SER A 44 8.09 5.82 -3.40
C SER A 44 6.58 5.91 -3.62
N GLU A 45 5.86 4.79 -3.47
CA GLU A 45 4.45 4.70 -3.75
C GLU A 45 3.79 3.57 -2.96
N ILE A 46 2.58 3.83 -2.47
CA ILE A 46 1.71 2.81 -1.92
C ILE A 46 0.39 2.79 -2.68
N ILE A 47 -0.07 1.58 -2.97
CA ILE A 47 -1.37 1.31 -3.57
C ILE A 47 -2.22 0.54 -2.57
N LEU A 48 -3.26 1.17 -2.05
CA LEU A 48 -4.31 0.51 -1.27
C LEU A 48 -5.36 -0.04 -2.24
N VAL A 49 -5.71 -1.32 -2.11
CA VAL A 49 -6.79 -1.93 -2.91
C VAL A 49 -8.00 -2.16 -2.02
N GLY A 50 -9.16 -1.68 -2.46
CA GLY A 50 -10.42 -1.82 -1.71
C GLY A 50 -11.44 -0.74 -2.04
N ASN A 51 -12.52 -0.67 -1.27
CA ASN A 51 -13.56 0.34 -1.45
C ASN A 51 -13.03 1.74 -1.08
N PRO A 52 -12.96 2.70 -2.04
CA PRO A 52 -12.38 4.02 -1.78
C PRO A 52 -13.07 4.82 -0.67
N ASP A 53 -14.40 4.71 -0.56
CA ASP A 53 -15.16 5.45 0.45
C ASP A 53 -14.92 4.86 1.85
N GLY A 54 -14.79 3.54 1.94
CA GLY A 54 -14.44 2.85 3.19
C GLY A 54 -13.05 3.24 3.68
N ILE A 55 -12.06 3.22 2.78
CA ILE A 55 -10.66 3.58 3.09
C ILE A 55 -10.56 5.03 3.56
N LYS A 56 -11.24 5.96 2.88
CA LYS A 56 -11.27 7.38 3.29
C LYS A 56 -11.88 7.57 4.67
N LYS A 57 -13.00 6.89 4.98
CA LYS A 57 -13.61 6.94 6.31
C LYS A 57 -12.68 6.42 7.40
N ILE A 58 -11.96 5.33 7.14
CA ILE A 58 -10.97 4.78 8.08
C ILE A 58 -9.85 5.80 8.32
N ALA A 59 -9.35 6.42 7.26
CA ALA A 59 -8.30 7.43 7.36
C ALA A 59 -8.77 8.66 8.17
N GLU A 60 -9.96 9.19 7.87
CA GLU A 60 -10.55 10.31 8.60
C GLU A 60 -10.75 9.99 10.09
N LYS A 61 -11.32 8.82 10.40
CA LYS A 61 -11.56 8.37 11.78
C LYS A 61 -10.26 8.28 12.59
N ASN A 62 -9.15 7.91 11.95
CA ASN A 62 -7.85 7.72 12.59
C ASN A 62 -6.91 8.93 12.44
N GLY A 63 -7.37 10.05 11.86
CA GLY A 63 -6.54 11.24 11.62
C GLY A 63 -5.37 10.99 10.66
N VAL A 64 -5.49 10.03 9.76
CA VAL A 64 -4.45 9.62 8.81
C VAL A 64 -4.58 10.42 7.52
N ILE A 65 -3.47 10.99 7.05
CA ILE A 65 -3.41 11.75 5.79
C ILE A 65 -2.86 10.85 4.68
N LEU A 66 -3.72 10.43 3.75
CA LEU A 66 -3.35 9.58 2.61
C LEU A 66 -2.67 10.36 1.46
N LYS A 67 -1.70 11.22 1.78
CA LYS A 67 -0.92 11.97 0.78
C LYS A 67 0.01 11.01 0.03
N ASN A 68 0.01 11.09 -1.30
CA ASN A 68 0.81 10.22 -2.18
C ASN A 68 0.52 8.70 -2.04
N VAL A 69 -0.66 8.36 -1.52
CA VAL A 69 -1.18 6.98 -1.53
C VAL A 69 -2.23 6.87 -2.62
N ARG A 70 -2.06 5.90 -3.53
CA ARG A 70 -3.05 5.59 -4.56
C ARG A 70 -4.07 4.60 -3.99
N ILE A 71 -5.34 4.83 -4.30
CA ILE A 71 -6.43 3.90 -3.94
C ILE A 71 -7.00 3.31 -5.23
N ILE A 72 -7.14 1.98 -5.28
CA ILE A 72 -7.68 1.24 -6.41
C ILE A 72 -8.89 0.42 -5.98
N ASP A 73 -10.02 0.63 -6.66
CA ASP A 73 -11.21 -0.22 -6.54
C ASP A 73 -11.15 -1.32 -7.59
N HIS A 74 -10.70 -2.51 -7.18
CA HIS A 74 -10.57 -3.68 -8.05
C HIS A 74 -11.88 -4.10 -8.74
N LEU A 75 -13.05 -3.76 -8.18
CA LEU A 75 -14.34 -4.07 -8.79
C LEU A 75 -14.73 -3.08 -9.90
N LYS A 76 -14.06 -1.92 -9.97
CA LYS A 76 -14.39 -0.83 -10.93
C LYS A 76 -13.31 -0.54 -11.95
N GLU A 77 -12.11 -1.11 -11.83
CA GLU A 77 -11.00 -0.89 -12.77
C GLU A 77 -11.22 -1.50 -14.16
N GLY A 78 -12.20 -2.38 -14.35
CA GLY A 78 -12.48 -3.01 -15.65
C GLY A 78 -11.37 -3.95 -16.15
N LYS A 79 -10.42 -4.32 -15.29
CA LYS A 79 -9.26 -5.18 -15.63
C LYS A 79 -9.46 -6.66 -15.30
N ILE A 80 -10.64 -7.03 -14.82
CA ILE A 80 -10.87 -8.39 -14.31
C ILE A 80 -10.71 -9.44 -15.41
N ASP A 81 -11.12 -9.15 -16.65
CA ASP A 81 -10.99 -10.07 -17.79
C ASP A 81 -9.52 -10.24 -18.20
N GLU A 82 -8.76 -9.15 -18.23
CA GLU A 82 -7.32 -9.16 -18.51
C GLU A 82 -6.57 -9.99 -17.46
N TYR A 83 -6.83 -9.71 -16.17
CA TYR A 83 -6.20 -10.43 -15.07
C TYR A 83 -6.61 -11.90 -15.02
N SER A 84 -7.86 -12.23 -15.34
CA SER A 84 -8.34 -13.62 -15.45
C SER A 84 -7.55 -14.39 -16.51
N LYS A 85 -7.33 -13.78 -17.67
CA LYS A 85 -6.55 -14.39 -18.75
C LYS A 85 -5.08 -14.60 -18.37
N ILE A 86 -4.43 -13.56 -17.85
CA ILE A 86 -3.02 -13.65 -17.40
C ILE A 86 -2.87 -14.75 -16.34
N PHE A 87 -3.79 -14.79 -15.37
CA PHE A 87 -3.76 -15.77 -14.29
C PHE A 87 -3.96 -17.21 -14.75
N PHE A 88 -4.75 -17.41 -15.82
CA PHE A 88 -4.91 -18.71 -16.48
C PHE A 88 -3.64 -19.15 -17.19
N GLU A 89 -2.95 -18.24 -17.89
CA GLU A 89 -1.72 -18.56 -18.64
C GLU A 89 -0.53 -18.93 -17.72
N ILE A 90 -0.50 -18.43 -16.48
CA ILE A 90 0.58 -18.73 -15.50
C ILE A 90 0.31 -19.95 -14.61
N ARG A 91 -0.79 -20.67 -14.82
CA ARG A 91 -1.19 -21.88 -14.08
C ARG A 91 -1.11 -23.12 -14.94
#